data_AF-A0A519KAS6-F1
#
_entry.id   AF-A0A519KAS6-F1
#
_cell.length_a   1.000
_cell.length_b   1.000
_cell.length_c   1.000
_cell.angle_alpha   90.00
_cell.angle_beta   90.00
_cell.angle_gamma   90.00
#
_symmetry.space_group_name_H-M   'P 1'
#
loop_
_entity.id
_entity.type
_entity.pdbx_description
1 polymer ?
#
loop_
_entity_poly.entity_id
_entity_poly.type
_entity_poly.pdbx_seq_one_letter_code
_entity_poly.pdbx_strand_id
1 'polypeptide(L)'
;MLYTLHELAYASAGPFRIGAQMARDFWTSPLNPAADTAIGRTAFASAELFESVTRRYGKPSWGLDVVTIDNKPVRTTEQIVWSSPWCRLIRFARHIGDLKRAGKPTAAPAVMIVAPLSGHYATLLRGTVEGFLQDHDVYVTDWSNARQVPMLEGRFDFFDYIDHVRTMLAQIGPRAHVVGVCQPGPPVLAACALMAEDEDPNRPASMTFMGSPIDARLSPTVTNELAEEKPFAWFRSNMIHTVPWPYPGFGRRVYPGFVQLYSFMSMNEEKHTDAHRKYFQDLVSGDGDSTGKHEEFYDEYLSVLDLSEEFYLQTIDIVFQQHLLPRGLLEHRGRKVDLSKITDIGLMTV
;
A
#
# COMPACT_ATOMS: atom_id res chain seq x y z
N MET A 1 17.30 -14.88 -12.02
CA MET A 1 18.46 -13.99 -12.26
C MET A 1 18.10 -12.52 -12.33
N LEU A 2 16.93 -12.13 -12.86
CA LEU A 2 16.55 -10.72 -13.01
C LEU A 2 16.70 -9.89 -11.72
N TYR A 3 16.18 -10.38 -10.58
CA TYR A 3 16.29 -9.65 -9.31
C TYR A 3 17.75 -9.42 -8.91
N THR A 4 18.60 -10.44 -8.95
CA THR A 4 20.04 -10.29 -8.65
C THR A 4 20.73 -9.31 -9.59
N LEU A 5 20.41 -9.33 -10.89
CA LEU A 5 20.97 -8.40 -11.88
C LEU A 5 20.51 -6.97 -11.61
N HIS A 6 19.24 -6.79 -11.26
CA HIS A 6 18.67 -5.50 -10.91
C HIS A 6 19.34 -4.91 -9.66
N GLU A 7 19.55 -5.72 -8.62
CA GLU A 7 20.28 -5.32 -7.42
C GLU A 7 21.76 -5.00 -7.71
N LEU A 8 22.41 -5.79 -8.58
CA LEU A 8 23.78 -5.52 -9.00
C LEU A 8 23.89 -4.20 -9.79
N ALA A 9 22.94 -3.92 -10.68
CA ALA A 9 22.88 -2.66 -11.41
C ALA A 9 22.67 -1.46 -10.47
N TYR A 10 21.81 -1.59 -9.47
CA TYR A 10 21.64 -0.56 -8.44
C TYR A 10 22.89 -0.33 -7.59
N ALA A 11 23.58 -1.42 -7.22
CA ALA A 11 24.82 -1.35 -6.46
C ALA A 11 25.94 -0.70 -7.28
N SER A 12 26.07 -1.06 -8.56
CA SER A 12 27.09 -0.50 -9.45
C SER A 12 26.87 0.98 -9.79
N ALA A 13 25.62 1.44 -9.82
CA ALA A 13 25.26 2.85 -9.96
C ALA A 13 25.60 3.69 -8.71
N GLY A 14 25.89 3.07 -7.55
CA GLY A 14 26.14 3.73 -6.27
C GLY A 14 27.18 4.85 -6.31
N PRO A 15 28.43 4.61 -6.77
CA PRO A 15 29.45 5.64 -6.83
C PRO A 15 29.06 6.83 -7.72
N PHE A 16 28.43 6.56 -8.86
CA PHE A 16 27.97 7.62 -9.78
C PHE A 16 26.87 8.47 -9.17
N ARG A 17 25.93 7.85 -8.45
CA ARG A 17 24.85 8.54 -7.73
C ARG A 17 25.38 9.43 -6.61
N ILE A 18 26.38 8.97 -5.86
CA ILE A 18 27.06 9.81 -4.85
C ILE A 18 27.71 11.02 -5.53
N GLY A 19 28.39 10.82 -6.66
CA GLY A 19 28.95 11.91 -7.46
C GLY A 19 27.88 12.90 -7.94
N ALA A 20 26.73 12.40 -8.39
CA ALA A 20 25.59 13.22 -8.78
C ALA A 20 24.99 14.02 -7.60
N GLN A 21 24.86 13.41 -6.42
CA GLN A 21 24.43 14.13 -5.21
C GLN A 21 25.39 15.25 -4.82
N MET A 22 26.70 14.97 -4.82
CA MET A 22 27.72 16.00 -4.55
C MET A 22 27.71 17.12 -5.60
N ALA A 23 27.53 16.77 -6.88
CA ALA A 23 27.41 17.76 -7.95
C ALA A 23 26.17 18.62 -7.78
N ARG A 24 25.02 18.01 -7.45
CA ARG A 24 23.76 18.70 -7.17
C ARG A 24 23.95 19.72 -6.04
N ASP A 25 24.49 19.29 -4.90
CA ASP A 25 24.70 20.14 -3.72
C ASP A 25 25.71 21.28 -4.00
N PHE A 26 26.71 21.02 -4.85
CA PHE A 26 27.66 22.04 -5.30
C PHE A 26 27.00 23.09 -6.21
N TRP A 27 26.17 22.67 -7.16
CA TRP A 27 25.51 23.57 -8.12
C TRP A 27 24.38 24.39 -7.51
N THR A 28 23.76 23.93 -6.41
CA THR A 28 22.76 24.67 -5.64
C THR A 28 23.33 25.47 -4.48
N SER A 29 24.63 25.35 -4.20
CA SER A 29 25.26 26.07 -3.09
C SER A 29 25.12 27.58 -3.29
N PRO A 30 24.64 28.33 -2.27
CA PRO A 30 24.60 29.79 -2.30
C PRO A 30 25.98 30.44 -2.47
N LEU A 31 27.05 29.69 -2.24
CA LEU A 31 28.44 30.12 -2.39
C LEU A 31 28.99 29.89 -3.81
N ASN A 32 28.22 29.24 -4.69
CA ASN A 32 28.62 29.00 -6.07
C ASN A 32 28.15 30.16 -6.96
N PRO A 33 29.06 31.02 -7.45
CA PRO A 33 28.70 32.18 -8.27
C PRO A 33 28.13 31.80 -9.64
N ALA A 34 28.25 30.53 -10.05
CA ALA A 34 27.70 30.00 -11.28
C ALA A 34 26.32 29.33 -11.11
N ALA A 35 25.77 29.23 -9.89
CA ALA A 35 24.51 28.53 -9.61
C ALA A 35 23.34 29.07 -10.47
N ASP A 36 23.22 30.39 -10.57
CA ASP A 36 22.16 31.06 -11.34
C ASP A 36 22.50 31.25 -12.83
N THR A 37 23.57 30.64 -13.33
CA THR A 37 23.90 30.66 -14.76
C THR A 37 23.14 29.54 -15.49
N ALA A 38 22.97 29.69 -16.81
CA ALA A 38 22.36 28.63 -17.62
C ALA A 38 23.14 27.30 -17.51
N ILE A 39 24.47 27.37 -17.43
CA ILE A 39 25.34 26.21 -17.27
C ILE A 39 25.14 25.56 -15.90
N GLY A 40 25.10 26.36 -14.82
CA GLY A 40 24.88 25.86 -13.46
C GLY A 40 23.52 25.18 -13.31
N ARG A 41 22.45 25.81 -13.84
CA ARG A 41 21.10 25.20 -13.84
C ARG A 41 21.03 23.91 -14.65
N THR A 42 21.66 23.85 -15.82
CA THR A 42 21.68 22.61 -16.63
C THR A 42 22.49 21.50 -15.95
N ALA A 43 23.62 21.83 -15.34
CA ALA A 43 24.44 20.86 -14.61
C ALA A 43 23.73 20.33 -13.37
N PHE A 44 23.05 21.20 -12.62
CA PHE A 44 22.15 20.82 -11.53
C PHE A 44 21.04 19.86 -12.02
N ALA A 45 20.25 20.26 -13.01
CA ALA A 45 19.13 19.47 -13.50
C ALA A 45 19.57 18.10 -14.03
N SER A 46 20.75 18.02 -14.66
CA SER A 46 21.31 16.75 -15.13
C SER A 46 21.73 15.83 -13.99
N ALA A 47 22.35 16.40 -12.95
CA ALA A 47 22.74 15.67 -11.74
C ALA A 47 21.52 15.20 -10.94
N GLU A 48 20.50 16.05 -10.82
CA GLU A 48 19.22 15.75 -10.19
C GLU A 48 18.46 14.65 -10.93
N LEU A 49 18.39 14.71 -12.26
CA LEU A 49 17.77 13.66 -13.08
C LEU A 49 18.52 12.33 -12.95
N PHE A 50 19.85 12.35 -12.94
CA PHE A 50 20.63 11.13 -12.76
C PHE A 50 20.43 10.53 -11.36
N GLU A 51 20.39 11.39 -10.33
CA GLU A 51 20.11 10.98 -8.95
C GLU A 51 18.73 10.35 -8.86
N SER A 52 17.67 11.01 -9.35
CA SER A 52 16.29 10.52 -9.25
C SER A 52 16.05 9.20 -9.99
N VAL A 53 16.64 9.02 -11.18
CA VAL A 53 16.52 7.77 -11.96
C VAL A 53 17.29 6.62 -11.32
N THR A 54 18.41 6.93 -10.66
CA THR A 54 19.23 5.89 -10.01
C THR A 54 18.88 5.67 -8.55
N ARG A 55 18.15 6.58 -7.89
CA ARG A 55 17.81 6.54 -6.45
C ARG A 55 17.01 5.29 -6.09
N ARG A 56 17.20 4.84 -4.85
CA ARG A 56 16.35 3.83 -4.24
C ARG A 56 15.31 4.52 -3.36
N TYR A 57 14.05 4.29 -3.67
CA TYR A 57 12.92 4.82 -2.92
C TYR A 57 12.60 3.84 -1.78
N GLY A 58 12.91 4.27 -0.56
CA GLY A 58 12.56 3.56 0.67
C GLY A 58 11.11 3.85 1.06
N LYS A 59 10.64 3.25 2.15
CA LYS A 59 9.30 3.56 2.67
C LYS A 59 9.22 5.06 3.06
N PRO A 60 8.27 5.85 2.52
CA PRO A 60 8.07 7.23 2.94
C PRO A 60 7.56 7.33 4.39
N SER A 61 7.76 8.47 5.04
CA SER A 61 7.09 8.79 6.30
C SER A 61 5.63 9.15 6.05
N TRP A 62 4.76 8.97 7.05
CA TRP A 62 3.37 9.41 6.93
C TRP A 62 3.26 10.94 6.87
N GLY A 63 4.13 11.69 7.56
CA GLY A 63 4.09 13.16 7.52
C GLY A 63 2.80 13.75 8.11
N LEU A 64 2.12 13.02 8.98
CA LEU A 64 0.84 13.41 9.60
C LEU A 64 1.02 13.93 11.03
N ASP A 65 2.22 14.40 11.41
CA ASP A 65 2.53 14.88 12.76
C ASP A 65 1.57 15.98 13.24
N VAL A 66 1.08 16.81 12.32
CA VAL A 66 0.05 17.82 12.55
C VAL A 66 -0.94 17.79 11.38
N VAL A 67 -2.23 17.65 11.70
CA VAL A 67 -3.33 17.79 10.73
C VAL A 67 -4.16 19.02 11.07
N THR A 68 -4.79 19.63 10.08
CA THR A 68 -5.72 20.74 10.30
C THR A 68 -7.13 20.18 10.43
N ILE A 69 -7.79 20.43 11.56
CA ILE A 69 -9.19 20.04 11.82
C ILE A 69 -9.94 21.30 12.25
N ASP A 70 -11.02 21.65 11.54
CA ASP A 70 -11.82 22.86 11.78
C ASP A 70 -10.94 24.13 11.91
N ASN A 71 -10.02 24.33 10.96
CA ASN A 71 -9.03 25.42 10.91
C ASN A 71 -8.09 25.51 12.12
N LYS A 72 -7.94 24.43 12.88
CA LYS A 72 -7.05 24.37 14.05
C LYS A 72 -6.03 23.24 13.90
N PRO A 73 -4.76 23.49 14.24
CA PRO A 73 -3.74 22.45 14.19
C PRO A 73 -3.98 21.44 15.33
N VAL A 74 -4.03 20.17 14.95
CA VAL A 74 -4.15 19.02 15.84
C VAL A 74 -2.95 18.12 15.63
N ARG A 75 -2.12 17.98 16.67
CA ARG A 75 -0.99 17.05 16.64
C ARG A 75 -1.47 15.61 16.64
N THR A 76 -0.82 14.75 15.88
CA THR A 76 -1.03 13.30 15.93
C THR A 76 0.24 12.57 16.35
N THR A 77 0.09 11.33 16.79
CA THR A 77 1.21 10.46 17.14
C THR A 77 0.92 9.07 16.62
N GLU A 78 1.85 8.53 15.84
CA GLU A 78 1.80 7.14 15.37
C GLU A 78 1.98 6.18 16.55
N GLN A 79 1.02 5.29 16.75
CA GLN A 79 1.05 4.24 17.77
C GLN A 79 0.92 2.89 17.11
N ILE A 80 1.88 1.99 17.31
CA ILE A 80 1.76 0.60 16.87
C ILE A 80 0.89 -0.12 17.89
N VAL A 81 -0.34 -0.45 17.50
CA VAL A 81 -1.33 -1.11 18.35
C VAL A 81 -1.16 -2.63 18.30
N TRP A 82 -0.73 -3.12 17.15
CA TRP A 82 -0.45 -4.53 16.92
C TRP A 82 0.61 -4.69 15.83
N SER A 83 1.38 -5.76 15.89
CA SER A 83 2.37 -6.06 14.86
C SER A 83 2.63 -7.55 14.72
N SER A 84 2.87 -7.97 13.49
CA SER A 84 3.53 -9.21 13.10
C SER A 84 4.76 -8.88 12.25
N PRO A 85 5.59 -9.87 11.86
CA PRO A 85 6.66 -9.65 10.88
C PRO A 85 6.15 -9.08 9.54
N TRP A 86 4.89 -9.36 9.20
CA TRP A 86 4.28 -9.06 7.90
C TRP A 86 3.47 -7.76 7.87
N CYS A 87 2.99 -7.27 9.01
CA CYS A 87 2.12 -6.11 9.08
C CYS A 87 2.19 -5.42 10.44
N ARG A 88 2.00 -4.10 10.44
CA ARG A 88 1.76 -3.30 11.63
C ARG A 88 0.39 -2.65 11.54
N LEU A 89 -0.35 -2.65 12.64
CA LEU A 89 -1.55 -1.83 12.79
C LEU A 89 -1.14 -0.51 13.46
N ILE A 90 -1.18 0.58 12.70
CA ILE A 90 -0.79 1.90 13.18
C ILE A 90 -2.05 2.70 13.48
N ARG A 91 -2.16 3.26 14.68
CA ARG A 91 -3.16 4.24 15.06
C ARG A 91 -2.55 5.64 15.03
N PHE A 92 -3.26 6.59 14.44
CA PHE A 92 -2.90 8.01 14.49
C PHE A 92 -3.61 8.67 15.68
N ALA A 93 -2.99 8.59 16.85
CA ALA A 93 -3.57 9.13 18.08
C ALA A 93 -3.54 10.67 18.05
N ARG A 94 -4.72 11.29 18.01
CA ARG A 94 -4.88 12.74 18.00
C ARG A 94 -4.74 13.32 19.41
N HIS A 95 -4.01 14.41 19.57
CA HIS A 95 -3.78 15.05 20.87
C HIS A 95 -5.10 15.57 21.46
N ILE A 96 -5.47 15.07 22.64
CA ILE A 96 -6.76 15.35 23.30
C ILE A 96 -6.99 16.84 23.53
N GLY A 97 -5.96 17.57 23.97
CA GLY A 97 -6.06 19.01 24.19
C GLY A 97 -6.29 19.79 22.90
N ASP A 98 -5.74 19.31 21.78
CA ASP A 98 -5.88 19.99 20.50
C ASP A 98 -7.26 19.70 19.89
N LEU A 99 -7.78 18.47 20.03
CA LEU A 99 -9.15 18.10 19.67
C LEU A 99 -10.20 18.95 20.42
N LYS A 100 -10.02 19.12 21.74
CA LYS A 100 -10.91 19.98 22.53
C LYS A 100 -10.90 21.43 22.04
N ARG A 101 -9.72 21.96 21.67
CA ARG A 101 -9.64 23.29 21.04
C ARG A 101 -10.33 23.31 19.69
N ALA A 102 -10.23 22.23 18.90
CA ALA A 102 -10.91 22.07 17.62
C ALA A 102 -12.44 21.94 17.75
N GLY A 103 -12.98 21.67 18.95
CA GLY A 103 -14.41 21.45 19.15
C GLY A 103 -14.86 20.04 18.79
N LYS A 104 -13.92 19.11 18.61
CA LYS A 104 -14.19 17.70 18.30
C LYS A 104 -14.33 16.86 19.57
N PRO A 105 -15.13 15.78 19.54
CA PRO A 105 -15.22 14.84 20.65
C PRO A 105 -13.88 14.11 20.83
N THR A 106 -13.54 13.79 22.08
CA THR A 106 -12.31 13.04 22.40
C THR A 106 -12.45 11.55 22.09
N ALA A 107 -13.67 11.03 22.06
CA ALA A 107 -14.00 9.68 21.64
C ALA A 107 -14.73 9.77 20.30
N ALA A 108 -14.12 9.22 19.26
CA ALA A 108 -14.65 9.15 17.90
C ALA A 108 -14.82 7.69 17.49
N PRO A 109 -15.70 7.37 16.52
CA PRO A 109 -15.79 6.03 15.97
C PRO A 109 -14.45 5.56 15.42
N ALA A 110 -14.07 4.33 15.73
CA ALA A 110 -12.84 3.73 15.22
C ALA A 110 -13.03 3.31 13.76
N VAL A 111 -12.04 3.59 12.91
CA VAL A 111 -11.99 3.12 11.53
C VAL A 111 -10.65 2.46 11.24
N MET A 112 -10.69 1.24 10.70
CA MET A 112 -9.52 0.52 10.19
C MET A 112 -9.47 0.63 8.68
N ILE A 113 -8.48 1.34 8.17
CA ILE A 113 -8.16 1.41 6.74
C ILE A 113 -7.21 0.26 6.42
N VAL A 114 -7.68 -0.67 5.60
CA VAL A 114 -6.89 -1.78 5.09
C VAL A 114 -6.26 -1.36 3.78
N ALA A 115 -4.98 -0.99 3.86
CA ALA A 115 -4.18 -0.58 2.72
C ALA A 115 -3.89 -1.78 1.80
N PRO A 116 -3.82 -1.56 0.48
CA PRO A 116 -3.49 -2.63 -0.46
C PRO A 116 -2.07 -3.15 -0.26
N LEU A 117 -1.92 -4.48 -0.30
CA LEU A 117 -0.62 -5.13 -0.42
C LEU A 117 -0.35 -5.39 -1.91
N SER A 118 -0.29 -4.32 -2.72
CA SER A 118 -0.15 -4.39 -4.19
C SER A 118 1.06 -3.61 -4.70
N GLY A 119 2.19 -3.82 -4.03
CA GLY A 119 3.48 -3.31 -4.48
C GLY A 119 3.84 -1.91 -4.02
N HIS A 120 3.00 -1.23 -3.24
CA HIS A 120 3.27 0.11 -2.69
C HIS A 120 3.06 0.12 -1.17
N TYR A 121 3.69 1.06 -0.48
CA TYR A 121 3.50 1.23 0.97
C TYR A 121 2.14 1.88 1.28
N ALA A 122 1.65 1.66 2.50
CA ALA A 122 0.36 2.20 2.96
C ALA A 122 0.31 3.73 2.96
N THR A 123 1.46 4.40 2.97
CA THR A 123 1.61 5.86 2.87
C THR A 123 1.03 6.46 1.59
N LEU A 124 0.79 5.67 0.56
CA LEU A 124 0.01 6.09 -0.60
C LEU A 124 -1.43 6.53 -0.21
N LEU A 125 -1.96 6.02 0.90
CA LEU A 125 -3.26 6.41 1.46
C LEU A 125 -3.17 7.59 2.44
N ARG A 126 -2.06 8.35 2.47
CA ARG A 126 -1.88 9.51 3.37
C ARG A 126 -3.06 10.46 3.34
N GLY A 127 -3.50 10.88 2.16
CA GLY A 127 -4.67 11.78 2.02
C GLY A 127 -5.98 11.14 2.49
N THR A 128 -6.16 9.83 2.30
CA THR A 128 -7.32 9.10 2.84
C THR A 128 -7.28 9.08 4.37
N VAL A 129 -6.13 8.76 4.97
CA VAL A 129 -5.94 8.76 6.43
C VAL A 129 -6.21 10.16 7.00
N GLU A 130 -5.68 11.21 6.37
CA GLU A 130 -5.92 12.61 6.77
C GLU A 130 -7.41 12.98 6.69
N GLY A 131 -8.10 12.57 5.62
CA GLY A 131 -9.53 12.76 5.47
C GLY A 131 -10.35 12.10 6.59
N PHE A 132 -10.03 10.86 6.96
CA PHE A 132 -10.70 10.19 8.08
C PHE A 132 -10.36 10.78 9.45
N LEU A 133 -9.14 11.31 9.62
CA LEU A 133 -8.68 11.92 10.87
C LEU A 133 -9.50 13.15 11.29
N GLN A 134 -10.27 13.73 10.37
CA GLN A 134 -11.20 14.82 10.68
C GLN A 134 -12.22 14.42 11.74
N ASP A 135 -12.78 13.20 11.66
CA ASP A 135 -13.92 12.79 12.47
C ASP A 135 -13.77 11.40 13.12
N HIS A 136 -12.75 10.59 12.77
CA HIS A 136 -12.60 9.21 13.23
C HIS A 136 -11.31 8.97 14.02
N ASP A 137 -11.32 7.93 14.85
CA ASP A 137 -10.09 7.35 15.43
C ASP A 137 -9.50 6.37 14.41
N VAL A 138 -8.42 6.77 13.74
CA VAL A 138 -7.94 6.11 12.52
C VAL A 138 -6.83 5.10 12.81
N TYR A 139 -7.04 3.89 12.32
CA TYR A 139 -6.10 2.78 12.31
C TYR A 139 -5.82 2.42 10.86
N VAL A 140 -4.58 2.11 10.51
CA VAL A 140 -4.20 1.70 9.15
C VAL A 140 -3.29 0.48 9.19
N THR A 141 -3.51 -0.45 8.26
CA THR A 141 -2.61 -1.58 8.06
C THR A 141 -1.38 -1.12 7.29
N ASP A 142 -0.20 -1.43 7.81
CA ASP A 142 1.08 -1.07 7.21
C ASP A 142 1.91 -2.33 6.96
N TRP A 143 1.88 -2.81 5.71
CA TRP A 143 2.49 -4.06 5.30
C TRP A 143 4.03 -3.97 5.21
N SER A 144 4.71 -4.99 5.70
CA SER A 144 6.15 -5.13 5.57
C SER A 144 6.52 -5.57 4.15
N ASN A 145 7.63 -5.05 3.64
CA ASN A 145 8.22 -5.52 2.39
C ASN A 145 8.73 -6.96 2.56
N ALA A 146 8.25 -7.91 1.76
CA ALA A 146 8.56 -9.33 1.93
C ALA A 146 10.06 -9.66 1.90
N ARG A 147 10.89 -8.87 1.18
CA ARG A 147 12.35 -9.05 1.20
C ARG A 147 12.98 -8.75 2.56
N GLN A 148 12.34 -7.91 3.37
CA GLN A 148 12.81 -7.53 4.70
C GLN A 148 12.31 -8.48 5.80
N VAL A 149 11.40 -9.40 5.48
CA VAL A 149 10.88 -10.38 6.45
C VAL A 149 11.83 -11.59 6.49
N PRO A 150 12.48 -11.89 7.63
CA PRO A 150 13.38 -13.03 7.76
C PRO A 150 12.74 -14.34 7.31
N MET A 151 13.53 -15.25 6.72
CA MET A 151 13.03 -16.57 6.29
C MET A 151 12.45 -17.40 7.45
N LEU A 152 12.97 -17.20 8.67
CA LEU A 152 12.51 -17.89 9.88
C LEU A 152 11.09 -17.49 10.32
N GLU A 153 10.59 -16.33 9.88
CA GLU A 153 9.23 -15.84 10.20
C GLU A 153 8.14 -16.50 9.33
N GLY A 154 8.49 -17.57 8.62
CA GLY A 154 7.53 -18.40 7.89
C GLY A 154 7.05 -17.77 6.58
N ARG A 155 5.84 -18.12 6.18
CA ARG A 155 5.18 -17.67 4.95
C ARG A 155 4.05 -16.71 5.28
N PHE A 156 3.55 -16.03 4.26
CA PHE A 156 2.36 -15.20 4.35
C PHE A 156 1.56 -15.36 3.08
N ASP A 157 0.31 -15.79 3.22
CA ASP A 157 -0.58 -16.10 2.12
C ASP A 157 -1.94 -15.36 2.22
N PHE A 158 -2.85 -15.64 1.30
CA PHE A 158 -4.17 -14.99 1.26
C PHE A 158 -5.00 -15.26 2.52
N PHE A 159 -4.86 -16.45 3.11
CA PHE A 159 -5.58 -16.83 4.31
C PHE A 159 -4.93 -16.21 5.55
N ASP A 160 -3.59 -16.11 5.60
CA ASP A 160 -2.91 -15.35 6.65
C ASP A 160 -3.36 -13.88 6.66
N TYR A 161 -3.61 -13.29 5.48
CA TYR A 161 -4.18 -11.94 5.36
C TYR A 161 -5.55 -11.83 6.03
N ILE A 162 -6.45 -12.79 5.78
CA ILE A 162 -7.78 -12.85 6.44
C ILE A 162 -7.62 -12.93 7.95
N ASP A 163 -6.72 -13.79 8.44
CA ASP A 163 -6.45 -13.96 9.87
C ASP A 163 -5.88 -12.66 10.49
N HIS A 164 -5.01 -11.94 9.76
CA HIS A 164 -4.49 -10.65 10.19
C HIS A 164 -5.59 -9.60 10.30
N VAL A 165 -6.50 -9.50 9.32
CA VAL A 165 -7.65 -8.56 9.37
C VAL A 165 -8.52 -8.82 10.59
N ARG A 166 -8.88 -10.09 10.85
CA ARG A 166 -9.66 -10.48 12.03
C ARG A 166 -8.95 -10.11 13.33
N THR A 167 -7.65 -10.41 13.42
CA THR A 167 -6.82 -10.10 14.59
C THR A 167 -6.77 -8.59 14.83
N MET A 168 -6.53 -7.79 13.80
CA MET A 168 -6.46 -6.34 13.91
C MET A 168 -7.80 -5.72 14.31
N LEU A 169 -8.93 -6.20 13.78
CA LEU A 169 -10.26 -5.79 14.23
C LEU A 169 -10.48 -6.11 15.71
N ALA A 170 -10.06 -7.29 16.17
CA ALA A 170 -10.14 -7.66 17.58
C ALA A 170 -9.27 -6.77 18.48
N GLN A 171 -8.13 -6.27 17.99
CA GLN A 171 -7.29 -5.32 18.74
C GLN A 171 -7.91 -3.92 18.86
N ILE A 172 -8.69 -3.50 17.85
CA ILE A 172 -9.43 -2.23 17.89
C ILE A 172 -10.64 -2.34 18.82
N GLY A 173 -11.33 -3.48 18.77
CA GLY A 173 -12.46 -3.80 19.63
C GLY A 173 -13.82 -3.74 18.91
N PRO A 174 -14.93 -3.79 19.67
CA PRO A 174 -16.26 -3.99 19.12
C PRO A 174 -16.69 -2.86 18.20
N ARG A 175 -17.35 -3.25 17.10
CA ARG A 175 -18.10 -2.34 16.23
C ARG A 175 -17.24 -1.23 15.58
N ALA A 176 -15.95 -1.49 15.34
CA ALA A 176 -15.13 -0.64 14.48
C ALA A 176 -15.64 -0.62 13.03
N HIS A 177 -15.38 0.44 12.28
CA HIS A 177 -15.62 0.48 10.84
C HIS A 177 -14.38 -0.05 10.11
N VAL A 178 -14.56 -0.77 8.99
CA VAL A 178 -13.44 -1.22 8.15
C VAL A 178 -13.57 -0.67 6.73
N VAL A 179 -12.45 -0.21 6.16
CA VAL A 179 -12.38 0.32 4.81
C VAL A 179 -11.31 -0.45 4.03
N GLY A 180 -11.70 -1.26 3.06
CA GLY A 180 -10.79 -1.94 2.14
C GLY A 180 -10.58 -1.12 0.87
N VAL A 181 -9.34 -0.84 0.51
CA VAL A 181 -9.00 -0.02 -0.66
C VAL A 181 -8.33 -0.87 -1.74
N CYS A 182 -9.00 -1.07 -2.87
CA CYS A 182 -8.55 -1.89 -3.99
C CYS A 182 -8.37 -3.38 -3.63
N GLN A 183 -7.14 -3.90 -3.70
CA GLN A 183 -6.81 -5.32 -3.51
C GLN A 183 -7.38 -6.01 -2.24
N PRO A 184 -7.48 -5.35 -1.06
CA PRO A 184 -7.94 -5.97 0.18
C PRO A 184 -9.41 -6.36 0.24
N GLY A 185 -10.24 -5.93 -0.72
CA GLY A 185 -11.69 -6.15 -0.62
C GLY A 185 -12.10 -7.61 -0.38
N PRO A 186 -11.70 -8.56 -1.24
CA PRO A 186 -12.04 -9.98 -1.04
C PRO A 186 -11.62 -10.56 0.32
N PRO A 187 -10.36 -10.42 0.80
CA PRO A 187 -9.99 -10.95 2.10
C PRO A 187 -10.66 -10.21 3.27
N VAL A 188 -10.92 -8.90 3.18
CA VAL A 188 -11.66 -8.15 4.21
C VAL A 188 -13.12 -8.60 4.28
N LEU A 189 -13.78 -8.80 3.14
CA LEU A 189 -15.14 -9.33 3.08
C LEU A 189 -15.22 -10.75 3.68
N ALA A 190 -14.24 -11.60 3.34
CA ALA A 190 -14.14 -12.94 3.92
C ALA A 190 -13.93 -12.92 5.44
N ALA A 191 -13.06 -12.04 5.93
CA ALA A 191 -12.87 -11.83 7.37
C ALA A 191 -14.16 -11.41 8.07
N CYS A 192 -14.90 -10.45 7.50
CA CYS A 192 -16.18 -9.99 8.06
C CYS A 192 -17.23 -11.10 8.08
N ALA A 193 -17.32 -11.92 7.03
CA ALA A 193 -18.24 -13.05 6.97
C ALA A 193 -17.95 -14.09 8.05
N LEU A 194 -16.66 -14.45 8.24
CA LEU A 194 -16.23 -15.38 9.28
C LEU A 194 -16.53 -14.83 10.68
N MET A 195 -16.26 -13.55 10.93
CA MET A 195 -16.56 -12.90 12.22
C MET A 195 -18.07 -12.81 12.48
N ALA A 196 -18.87 -12.57 11.44
CA ALA A 196 -20.33 -12.55 11.57
C ALA A 196 -20.88 -13.95 11.88
N GLU A 197 -20.37 -14.98 11.21
CA GLU A 197 -20.75 -16.37 11.47
C GLU A 197 -20.33 -16.85 12.86
N ASP A 198 -19.18 -16.40 13.36
CA ASP A 198 -18.69 -16.68 14.72
C ASP A 198 -19.44 -15.92 15.82
N GLU A 199 -20.39 -15.03 15.45
CA GLU A 199 -20.99 -14.05 16.35
C GLU A 199 -19.95 -13.23 17.14
N ASP A 200 -18.78 -13.00 16.53
CA ASP A 200 -17.63 -12.38 17.18
C ASP A 200 -18.03 -10.99 17.71
N PRO A 201 -17.84 -10.70 19.02
CA PRO A 201 -18.18 -9.40 19.59
C PRO A 201 -17.38 -8.25 18.96
N ASN A 202 -16.23 -8.54 18.35
CA ASN A 202 -15.36 -7.58 17.68
C ASN A 202 -15.64 -7.43 16.19
N ARG A 203 -16.69 -8.09 15.64
CA ARG A 203 -17.05 -7.90 14.22
C ARG A 203 -17.36 -6.42 13.92
N PRO A 204 -17.01 -5.94 12.72
CA PRO A 204 -17.11 -4.51 12.42
C PRO A 204 -18.56 -4.04 12.35
N ALA A 205 -18.77 -2.74 12.56
CA ALA A 205 -20.07 -2.11 12.40
C ALA A 205 -20.46 -1.92 10.95
N SER A 206 -19.48 -1.63 10.11
CA SER A 206 -19.64 -1.53 8.66
C SER A 206 -18.34 -1.88 7.96
N MET A 207 -18.47 -2.24 6.68
CA MET A 207 -17.39 -2.40 5.74
C MET A 207 -17.63 -1.52 4.52
N THR A 208 -16.59 -0.80 4.10
CA THR A 208 -16.59 0.01 2.88
C THR A 208 -15.52 -0.51 1.94
N PHE A 209 -15.87 -0.72 0.66
CA PHE A 209 -14.93 -1.16 -0.38
C PHE A 209 -14.77 -0.07 -1.43
N MET A 210 -13.54 0.43 -1.60
CA MET A 210 -13.21 1.45 -2.59
C MET A 210 -12.48 0.79 -3.75
N GLY A 211 -13.09 0.72 -4.93
CA GLY A 211 -12.48 0.14 -6.13
C GLY A 211 -11.96 -1.30 -5.98
N SER A 212 -12.61 -2.11 -5.14
CA SER A 212 -12.11 -3.46 -4.81
C SER A 212 -12.65 -4.56 -5.75
N PRO A 213 -11.83 -5.54 -6.18
CA PRO A 213 -12.25 -6.59 -7.10
C PRO A 213 -12.98 -7.73 -6.36
N ILE A 214 -14.21 -7.48 -5.89
CA ILE A 214 -15.02 -8.50 -5.20
C ILE A 214 -15.43 -9.63 -6.15
N ASP A 215 -15.98 -9.28 -7.31
CA ASP A 215 -16.24 -10.19 -8.42
C ASP A 215 -15.53 -9.69 -9.68
N ALA A 216 -14.34 -10.24 -9.91
CA ALA A 216 -13.47 -9.88 -11.03
C ALA A 216 -14.08 -10.12 -12.43
N ARG A 217 -15.25 -10.79 -12.54
CA ARG A 217 -15.93 -11.04 -13.81
C ARG A 217 -16.80 -9.88 -14.31
N LEU A 218 -17.23 -8.99 -13.41
CA LEU A 218 -18.29 -8.01 -13.69
C LEU A 218 -17.77 -6.65 -14.17
N SER A 219 -16.48 -6.36 -14.03
CA SER A 219 -15.84 -5.11 -14.45
C SER A 219 -14.36 -5.36 -14.73
N PRO A 220 -14.05 -6.07 -15.83
CA PRO A 220 -12.68 -6.50 -16.11
C PRO A 220 -11.78 -5.27 -16.33
N THR A 221 -10.70 -5.23 -15.56
CA THR A 221 -9.56 -4.35 -15.81
C THR A 221 -8.53 -5.10 -16.65
N VAL A 222 -7.50 -4.41 -17.13
CA VAL A 222 -6.39 -5.06 -17.86
C VAL A 222 -5.66 -6.09 -17.00
N THR A 223 -5.69 -5.95 -15.68
CA THR A 223 -5.19 -6.99 -14.76
C THR A 223 -6.05 -8.25 -14.83
N ASN A 224 -7.36 -8.10 -15.00
CA ASN A 224 -8.28 -9.23 -15.22
C ASN A 224 -7.99 -9.91 -16.56
N GLU A 225 -7.83 -9.13 -17.63
CA GLU A 225 -7.53 -9.67 -18.97
C GLU A 225 -6.23 -10.48 -18.96
N LEU A 226 -5.16 -9.97 -18.35
CA LEU A 226 -3.90 -10.71 -18.22
C LEU A 226 -4.07 -12.03 -17.43
N ALA A 227 -4.87 -12.00 -16.35
CA ALA A 227 -5.15 -13.18 -15.53
C ALA A 227 -5.99 -14.23 -16.26
N GLU A 228 -6.87 -13.81 -17.17
CA GLU A 228 -7.66 -14.68 -18.03
C GLU A 228 -6.82 -15.27 -19.18
N GLU A 229 -5.93 -14.48 -19.77
CA GLU A 229 -5.11 -14.89 -20.91
C GLU A 229 -3.95 -15.81 -20.53
N LYS A 230 -3.35 -15.63 -19.35
CA LYS A 230 -2.14 -16.36 -18.94
C LYS A 230 -2.48 -17.49 -17.97
N PRO A 231 -1.97 -18.72 -18.20
CA PRO A 231 -2.16 -19.80 -17.24
C PRO A 231 -1.41 -19.52 -15.94
N PHE A 232 -1.90 -20.04 -14.81
CA PHE A 232 -1.26 -19.91 -13.49
C PHE A 232 0.25 -20.20 -13.49
N ALA A 233 0.68 -21.24 -14.21
CA ALA A 233 2.09 -21.61 -14.34
C ALA A 233 2.97 -20.52 -14.97
N TRP A 234 2.39 -19.67 -15.84
CA TRP A 234 3.07 -18.54 -16.43
C TRP A 234 3.40 -17.49 -15.37
N PHE A 235 2.45 -17.14 -14.48
CA PHE A 235 2.69 -16.21 -13.39
C PHE A 235 3.80 -16.70 -12.45
N ARG A 236 3.72 -17.97 -12.03
CA ARG A 236 4.74 -18.60 -11.17
C ARG A 236 6.14 -18.56 -11.79
N SER A 237 6.24 -18.72 -13.10
CA SER A 237 7.54 -18.82 -13.80
C SER A 237 8.14 -17.47 -14.17
N ASN A 238 7.30 -16.48 -14.47
CA ASN A 238 7.76 -15.18 -15.02
C ASN A 238 7.75 -14.05 -13.99
N MET A 239 6.85 -14.08 -13.01
CA MET A 239 6.68 -12.98 -12.05
C MET A 239 7.38 -13.24 -10.72
N ILE A 240 7.66 -14.50 -10.39
CA ILE A 240 8.24 -14.84 -9.10
C ILE A 240 9.76 -14.93 -9.18
N HIS A 241 10.42 -14.20 -8.29
CA HIS A 241 11.87 -14.18 -8.16
C HIS A 241 12.31 -14.50 -6.73
N THR A 242 13.58 -14.90 -6.59
CA THR A 242 14.19 -15.16 -5.29
C THR A 242 14.86 -13.89 -4.79
N VAL A 243 14.57 -13.51 -3.54
CA VAL A 243 15.22 -12.40 -2.84
C VAL A 243 16.73 -12.68 -2.74
N PRO A 244 17.60 -11.80 -3.25
CA PRO A 244 19.04 -11.96 -3.18
C PRO A 244 19.61 -11.52 -1.82
N TRP A 245 20.85 -11.91 -1.54
CA TRP A 245 21.60 -11.39 -0.40
C TRP A 245 21.86 -9.88 -0.63
N PRO A 246 21.90 -9.00 0.41
CA PRO A 246 21.96 -9.25 1.85
C PRO A 246 20.63 -9.16 2.60
N TYR A 247 19.48 -9.17 1.91
CA TYR A 247 18.21 -8.93 2.59
C TYR A 247 17.89 -10.02 3.64
N PRO A 248 17.21 -9.68 4.76
CA PRO A 248 16.79 -10.66 5.76
C PRO A 248 15.96 -11.82 5.18
N GLY A 249 15.15 -11.54 4.17
CA GLY A 249 14.37 -12.52 3.43
C GLY A 249 15.17 -13.27 2.35
N PHE A 250 16.51 -13.27 2.37
CA PHE A 250 17.34 -13.98 1.39
C PHE A 250 16.87 -15.43 1.18
N GLY A 251 16.64 -15.81 -0.08
CA GLY A 251 16.10 -17.12 -0.43
C GLY A 251 14.57 -17.19 -0.50
N ARG A 252 13.85 -16.18 0.00
CA ARG A 252 12.39 -16.08 -0.13
C ARG A 252 11.99 -15.90 -1.58
N ARG A 253 10.89 -16.54 -1.99
CA ARG A 253 10.26 -16.32 -3.29
C ARG A 253 9.23 -15.21 -3.17
N VAL A 254 9.32 -14.22 -4.04
CA VAL A 254 8.51 -13.01 -4.00
C VAL A 254 8.09 -12.58 -5.41
N TYR A 255 7.00 -11.84 -5.50
CA TYR A 255 6.73 -10.98 -6.64
C TYR A 255 7.36 -9.60 -6.37
N PRO A 256 8.48 -9.24 -7.02
CA PRO A 256 9.22 -8.04 -6.66
C PRO A 256 8.48 -6.76 -7.03
N GLY A 257 8.61 -5.72 -6.21
CA GLY A 257 7.97 -4.42 -6.45
C GLY A 257 8.40 -3.76 -7.77
N PHE A 258 9.66 -3.94 -8.19
CA PHE A 258 10.13 -3.38 -9.47
C PHE A 258 9.53 -4.10 -10.68
N VAL A 259 9.23 -5.40 -10.57
CA VAL A 259 8.55 -6.14 -11.64
C VAL A 259 7.10 -5.69 -11.72
N GLN A 260 6.44 -5.48 -10.56
CA GLN A 260 5.10 -4.88 -10.50
C GLN A 260 5.07 -3.53 -11.21
N LEU A 261 5.96 -2.61 -10.81
CA LEU A 261 6.04 -1.28 -11.39
C LEU A 261 6.30 -1.34 -12.89
N TYR A 262 7.25 -2.14 -13.34
CA TYR A 262 7.54 -2.31 -14.76
C TYR A 262 6.35 -2.91 -15.52
N SER A 263 5.69 -3.94 -14.97
CA SER A 263 4.46 -4.50 -15.55
C SER A 263 3.40 -3.41 -15.69
N PHE A 264 3.14 -2.61 -14.66
CA PHE A 264 2.18 -1.51 -14.73
C PHE A 264 2.56 -0.44 -15.77
N MET A 265 3.82 -0.03 -15.81
CA MET A 265 4.30 0.96 -16.79
C MET A 265 4.27 0.42 -18.23
N SER A 266 4.57 -0.87 -18.42
CA SER A 266 4.65 -1.51 -19.75
C SER A 266 3.31 -1.99 -20.30
N MET A 267 2.28 -2.15 -19.47
CA MET A 267 1.03 -2.80 -19.84
C MET A 267 -0.06 -1.89 -20.45
N ASN A 268 0.22 -0.63 -20.82
CA ASN A 268 -0.60 0.16 -21.78
C ASN A 268 -0.10 1.62 -21.87
N GLU A 269 0.83 1.91 -22.79
CA GLU A 269 1.31 3.27 -23.07
C GLU A 269 0.21 4.26 -23.49
N GLU A 270 -0.89 3.80 -24.10
CA GLU A 270 -1.95 4.67 -24.65
C GLU A 270 -3.25 4.76 -23.82
N LYS A 271 -3.52 3.82 -22.89
CA LYS A 271 -4.82 3.73 -22.18
C LYS A 271 -4.76 3.71 -20.65
N HIS A 272 -3.57 3.66 -20.04
CA HIS A 272 -3.42 3.64 -18.58
C HIS A 272 -2.86 4.90 -17.95
N THR A 273 -2.49 5.88 -18.76
CA THR A 273 -2.03 7.18 -18.25
C THR A 273 -3.17 8.01 -17.63
N ASP A 274 -4.44 7.68 -17.87
CA ASP A 274 -5.56 8.61 -17.60
C ASP A 274 -6.66 8.13 -16.66
N ALA A 275 -6.77 6.85 -16.30
CA ALA A 275 -7.87 6.37 -15.44
C ALA A 275 -7.40 5.93 -14.06
N HIS A 276 -6.37 5.08 -13.99
CA HIS A 276 -5.76 4.71 -12.71
C HIS A 276 -4.86 5.83 -12.19
N ARG A 277 -4.05 6.46 -13.05
CA ARG A 277 -3.30 7.68 -12.70
C ARG A 277 -4.25 8.80 -12.30
N LYS A 278 -5.39 8.99 -12.98
CA LYS A 278 -6.37 10.00 -12.61
C LYS A 278 -7.11 9.64 -11.33
N TYR A 279 -7.50 8.39 -11.10
CA TYR A 279 -8.09 7.95 -9.84
C TYR A 279 -7.10 8.01 -8.67
N PHE A 280 -5.83 7.69 -8.91
CA PHE A 280 -4.72 7.85 -7.94
C PHE A 280 -4.34 9.30 -7.72
N GLN A 281 -4.35 10.12 -8.79
CA GLN A 281 -4.26 11.57 -8.69
C GLN A 281 -5.44 12.06 -7.89
N ASP A 282 -6.67 11.68 -8.18
CA ASP A 282 -7.92 12.07 -7.50
C ASP A 282 -7.96 11.63 -6.03
N LEU A 283 -7.38 10.48 -5.68
CA LEU A 283 -7.13 10.03 -4.29
C LEU A 283 -6.16 10.96 -3.54
N VAL A 284 -5.28 11.64 -4.27
CA VAL A 284 -4.29 12.63 -3.79
C VAL A 284 -4.78 14.07 -4.06
N SER A 285 -5.76 14.29 -4.94
CA SER A 285 -6.30 15.57 -5.40
C SER A 285 -7.29 16.15 -4.38
N GLY A 286 -6.86 16.23 -3.12
CA GLY A 286 -7.37 17.19 -2.13
C GLY A 286 -6.41 18.37 -1.93
N ASP A 287 -5.26 18.34 -2.59
CA ASP A 287 -4.09 19.10 -2.18
C ASP A 287 -3.46 19.86 -3.35
N GLY A 288 -3.66 21.19 -3.34
CA GLY A 288 -3.36 22.10 -4.45
C GLY A 288 -1.98 21.97 -5.13
N ASP A 289 -1.97 22.35 -6.40
CA ASP A 289 -0.90 22.17 -7.40
C ASP A 289 0.39 22.96 -7.04
N SER A 290 1.44 22.24 -6.64
CA SER A 290 2.81 22.78 -6.51
C SER A 290 3.83 21.71 -6.93
N THR A 291 4.93 22.12 -7.56
CA THR A 291 5.97 21.24 -8.09
C THR A 291 6.57 20.28 -7.05
N GLY A 292 6.69 20.71 -5.79
CA GLY A 292 7.17 19.85 -4.69
C GLY A 292 6.21 18.70 -4.35
N LYS A 293 4.90 18.87 -4.52
CA LYS A 293 3.91 17.79 -4.30
C LYS A 293 3.93 16.76 -5.43
N HIS A 294 4.24 17.17 -6.66
CA HIS A 294 4.46 16.23 -7.77
C HIS A 294 5.68 15.35 -7.49
N GLU A 295 6.78 15.91 -7.00
CA GLU A 295 7.97 15.14 -6.60
C GLU A 295 7.67 14.17 -5.44
N GLU A 296 6.98 14.62 -4.38
CA GLU A 296 6.56 13.74 -3.28
C GLU A 296 5.65 12.59 -3.75
N PHE A 297 4.75 12.86 -4.70
CA PHE A 297 3.92 11.83 -5.31
C PHE A 297 4.75 10.82 -6.10
N TYR A 298 5.72 11.27 -6.91
CA TYR A 298 6.59 10.36 -7.66
C TYR A 298 7.50 9.54 -6.73
N ASP A 299 8.05 10.14 -5.67
CA ASP A 299 8.81 9.43 -4.64
C ASP A 299 7.94 8.34 -3.98
N GLU A 300 6.69 8.65 -3.64
CA GLU A 300 5.71 7.71 -3.08
C GLU A 300 5.37 6.59 -4.06
N TYR A 301 5.15 6.93 -5.34
CA TYR A 301 4.82 5.98 -6.39
C TYR A 301 5.99 5.02 -6.72
N LEU A 302 7.23 5.52 -6.70
CA LEU A 302 8.42 4.71 -6.93
C LEU A 302 8.83 3.89 -5.69
N SER A 303 8.24 4.17 -4.53
CA SER A 303 8.46 3.45 -3.27
C SER A 303 7.72 2.12 -3.25
N VAL A 304 8.29 1.13 -3.92
CA VAL A 304 7.68 -0.18 -4.08
C VAL A 304 8.11 -1.22 -3.04
N LEU A 305 7.25 -2.21 -2.81
CA LEU A 305 7.51 -3.35 -1.93
C LEU A 305 7.29 -4.70 -2.63
N ASP A 306 7.94 -5.74 -2.12
CA ASP A 306 7.80 -7.10 -2.61
C ASP A 306 6.65 -7.82 -1.90
N LEU A 307 5.88 -8.61 -2.66
CA LEU A 307 4.85 -9.52 -2.15
C LEU A 307 5.43 -10.92 -1.99
N SER A 308 4.97 -11.70 -1.00
CA SER A 308 5.29 -13.13 -0.95
C SER A 308 4.74 -13.88 -2.18
N GLU A 309 5.43 -14.92 -2.63
CA GLU A 309 4.96 -15.77 -3.73
C GLU A 309 3.56 -16.32 -3.43
N GLU A 310 3.35 -16.80 -2.21
CA GLU A 310 2.12 -17.44 -1.79
C GLU A 310 0.93 -16.49 -1.89
N PHE A 311 1.04 -15.30 -1.31
CA PHE A 311 -0.03 -14.31 -1.34
C PHE A 311 -0.37 -13.86 -2.76
N TYR A 312 0.65 -13.55 -3.57
CA TYR A 312 0.44 -13.10 -4.94
C TYR A 312 -0.24 -14.18 -5.79
N LEU A 313 0.32 -15.40 -5.81
CA LEU A 313 -0.21 -16.48 -6.64
C LEU A 313 -1.59 -16.92 -6.17
N GLN A 314 -1.81 -17.04 -4.86
CA GLN A 314 -3.15 -17.35 -4.35
C GLN A 314 -4.16 -16.26 -4.70
N THR A 315 -3.78 -14.98 -4.69
CA THR A 315 -4.69 -13.90 -5.10
C THR A 315 -5.10 -14.06 -6.58
N ILE A 316 -4.16 -14.34 -7.48
CA ILE A 316 -4.46 -14.62 -8.89
C ILE A 316 -5.41 -15.80 -9.02
N ASP A 317 -5.09 -16.92 -8.38
CA ASP A 317 -5.89 -18.14 -8.46
C ASP A 317 -7.30 -17.97 -7.87
N ILE A 318 -7.38 -17.49 -6.63
CA ILE A 318 -8.62 -17.40 -5.84
C ILE A 318 -9.54 -16.29 -6.36
N VAL A 319 -9.00 -15.09 -6.61
CA VAL A 319 -9.80 -13.89 -6.90
C VAL A 319 -10.04 -13.75 -8.40
N PHE A 320 -8.99 -13.87 -9.22
CA PHE A 320 -9.04 -13.50 -10.64
C PHE A 320 -9.28 -14.68 -11.60
N GLN A 321 -8.92 -15.91 -11.23
CA GLN A 321 -9.13 -17.08 -12.10
C GLN A 321 -10.34 -17.90 -11.67
N GLN A 322 -10.36 -18.36 -10.42
CA GLN A 322 -11.41 -19.23 -9.92
C GLN A 322 -12.63 -18.49 -9.39
N HIS A 323 -12.46 -17.22 -9.00
CA HIS A 323 -13.52 -16.35 -8.47
C HIS A 323 -14.24 -16.99 -7.27
N LEU A 324 -13.48 -17.53 -6.32
CA LEU A 324 -14.04 -18.42 -5.28
C LEU A 324 -15.02 -17.71 -4.34
N LEU A 325 -14.71 -16.49 -3.92
CA LEU A 325 -15.55 -15.73 -2.99
C LEU A 325 -16.93 -15.40 -3.58
N PRO A 326 -17.06 -14.74 -4.75
CA PRO A 326 -18.37 -14.41 -5.32
C PRO A 326 -19.16 -15.65 -5.76
N ARG A 327 -18.51 -16.79 -5.99
CA ARG A 327 -19.17 -18.07 -6.27
C ARG A 327 -19.61 -18.82 -5.02
N GLY A 328 -19.28 -18.32 -3.82
CA GLY A 328 -19.55 -19.01 -2.56
C GLY A 328 -18.82 -20.35 -2.48
N LEU A 329 -17.57 -20.40 -2.94
CA LEU A 329 -16.69 -21.58 -2.92
C LEU A 329 -15.41 -21.35 -2.13
N LEU A 330 -15.16 -20.13 -1.64
CA LEU A 330 -13.98 -19.85 -0.84
C LEU A 330 -14.05 -20.63 0.48
N GLU A 331 -12.98 -21.36 0.79
CA GLU A 331 -12.77 -21.98 2.09
C GLU A 331 -11.58 -21.35 2.79
N HIS A 332 -11.76 -20.92 4.04
CA HIS A 332 -10.71 -20.44 4.92
C HIS A 332 -10.40 -21.53 5.96
N ARG A 333 -9.19 -22.07 5.95
CA ARG A 333 -8.74 -23.13 6.89
C ARG A 333 -9.71 -24.34 6.98
N GLY A 334 -10.26 -24.76 5.84
CA GLY A 334 -11.20 -25.89 5.74
C GLY A 334 -12.64 -25.56 6.12
N ARG A 335 -12.95 -24.27 6.35
CA ARG A 335 -14.32 -23.79 6.59
C ARG A 335 -14.76 -22.89 5.45
N LYS A 336 -15.94 -23.18 4.89
CA LYS A 336 -16.55 -22.36 3.86
C LYS A 336 -16.84 -20.95 4.37
N VAL A 337 -16.48 -19.94 3.59
CA VAL A 337 -16.84 -18.54 3.86
C VAL A 337 -18.26 -18.29 3.36
N ASP A 338 -19.21 -18.16 4.28
CA ASP A 338 -20.62 -17.93 3.97
C ASP A 338 -21.00 -16.45 4.14
N LEU A 339 -21.14 -15.74 3.04
CA LEU A 339 -21.51 -14.32 3.04
C LEU A 339 -22.94 -14.07 3.57
N SER A 340 -23.82 -15.07 3.59
CA SER A 340 -25.19 -14.92 4.11
C SER A 340 -25.24 -14.71 5.63
N LYS A 341 -24.13 -15.00 6.32
CA LYS A 341 -23.99 -14.79 7.77
C LYS A 341 -23.85 -13.33 8.15
N ILE A 342 -23.51 -12.48 7.20
CA ILE A 342 -23.44 -11.03 7.37
C ILE A 342 -24.87 -10.49 7.45
N THR A 343 -25.36 -10.26 8.66
CA THR A 343 -26.73 -9.78 8.91
C THR A 343 -26.80 -8.41 9.57
N ASP A 344 -25.72 -7.95 10.21
CA ASP A 344 -25.69 -6.72 11.03
C ASP A 344 -24.47 -5.81 10.77
N ILE A 345 -23.71 -6.10 9.71
CA ILE A 345 -22.57 -5.29 9.25
C ILE A 345 -23.02 -4.47 8.04
N GLY A 346 -22.97 -3.13 8.15
CA GLY A 346 -23.32 -2.25 7.03
C GLY A 346 -22.34 -2.41 5.86
N LEU A 347 -22.82 -2.31 4.62
CA LEU A 347 -22.00 -2.42 3.41
C LEU A 347 -22.08 -1.13 2.59
N MET A 348 -20.93 -0.63 2.16
CA MET A 348 -20.82 0.48 1.20
C MET A 348 -19.76 0.15 0.15
N THR A 349 -20.04 0.50 -1.11
CA THR A 349 -19.08 0.40 -2.22
C THR A 349 -18.90 1.77 -2.86
N VAL A 350 -17.66 2.13 -3.19
CA VAL A 350 -17.28 3.42 -3.81
C VAL A 350 -16.55 3.17 -5.12
#